data_AF-A0A0L0SKT3-F1
#
_entry.id   AF-A0A0L0SKT3-F1
#
_cell.length_a   1.000
_cell.length_b   1.000
_cell.length_c   1.000
_cell.angle_alpha   90.00
_cell.angle_beta   90.00
_cell.angle_gamma   90.00
#
_symmetry.space_group_name_H-M   'P 1'
#
loop_
_entity.id
_entity.type
_entity.pdbx_description
1 polymer ?
#
loop_
_entity_poly.entity_id
_entity_poly.type
_entity_poly.pdbx_seq_one_letter_code
_entity_poly.pdbx_strand_id
1 'polypeptide(L)'
;MSLFVISEFSTMGSIMESFVKSSQYPIIIVVGLLTAGYCAYGGLLISIVTDQMQGIFSMVLFVVLALYLAIGFRPDLPPFPSETLGATEYGWTTLFTLPCSLIASTFFSEANWQRVWAAESKTALRKGALGGALLIVTVMTLFGLAGLLAMWAYAPSLDAQPQYANLLLFYSLGHDQYTWIGALMVMLAVTMNQGAVDSIQNAITATISANLFRTKSLTAVRVAVLVINIPLMVIGFFTLPALNLFLITNLLTTGTFIPLLSGLADINRRYVSGYAMMFASVTAAVSLTVYGWIHESEFGAGFIWAWWGNMYDLYAFLVPLVASIVGLIVWVACAEVLYRVAGIQGQAYSAEMRAVLDRMQAMPVGAASAETVVVGAGEDETKKVEA
;
A
#
# COMPACT_ATOMS: atom_id res chain seq x y z
N MET A 1 -0.63 2.92 4.84
CA MET A 1 -1.63 3.56 3.95
C MET A 1 -1.28 5.01 3.66
N SER A 2 -1.15 5.87 4.67
CA SER A 2 -0.73 7.27 4.45
C SER A 2 0.57 7.42 3.67
N LEU A 3 1.59 6.60 3.99
CA LEU A 3 2.86 6.56 3.24
C LEU A 3 2.67 6.14 1.76
N PHE A 4 1.73 5.23 1.47
CA PHE A 4 1.40 4.86 0.08
C PHE A 4 0.75 6.03 -0.68
N VAL A 5 -0.16 6.78 -0.06
CA VAL A 5 -0.74 7.98 -0.72
C VAL A 5 0.32 9.05 -0.96
N ILE A 6 1.21 9.26 0.01
CA ILE A 6 2.33 10.21 -0.13
C ILE A 6 3.26 9.78 -1.28
N SER A 7 3.55 8.48 -1.42
CA SER A 7 4.38 7.98 -2.51
C SER A 7 3.70 8.11 -3.87
N GLU A 8 2.38 7.89 -3.95
CA GLU A 8 1.59 8.12 -5.17
C GLU A 8 1.64 9.60 -5.58
N PHE A 9 1.42 10.54 -4.66
CA PHE A 9 1.51 11.96 -4.96
C PHE A 9 2.95 12.40 -5.32
N SER A 10 3.95 11.89 -4.60
CA SER A 10 5.36 12.20 -4.87
C SER A 10 5.80 11.68 -6.24
N THR A 11 5.33 10.49 -6.64
CA THR A 11 5.61 9.91 -7.96
C THR A 11 4.99 10.74 -9.06
N MET A 12 3.74 11.19 -8.88
CA MET A 12 3.08 12.06 -9.86
C MET A 12 3.80 13.41 -9.97
N GLY A 13 4.22 14.00 -8.86
CA GLY A 13 5.04 15.22 -8.86
C GLY A 13 6.36 15.03 -9.62
N SER A 14 7.03 13.90 -9.40
CA SER A 14 8.29 13.55 -10.08
C SER A 14 8.11 13.39 -11.59
N ILE A 15 6.99 12.81 -12.04
CA ILE A 15 6.64 12.71 -13.47
C ILE A 15 6.43 14.11 -14.06
N MET A 16 5.69 14.99 -13.38
CA MET A 16 5.44 16.35 -13.89
C MET A 16 6.73 17.17 -14.00
N GLU A 17 7.60 17.10 -13.00
CA GLU A 17 8.84 17.86 -12.98
C GLU A 17 9.89 17.29 -13.94
N SER A 18 10.05 15.97 -13.95
CA SER A 18 11.14 15.30 -14.69
C SER A 18 10.79 15.05 -16.15
N PHE A 19 9.54 14.68 -16.44
CA PHE A 19 9.09 14.33 -17.79
C PHE A 19 8.33 15.46 -18.47
N VAL A 20 7.34 16.08 -17.80
CA VAL A 20 6.49 17.15 -18.38
C VAL A 20 7.11 18.55 -18.23
N LYS A 21 8.21 18.68 -17.49
CA LYS A 21 8.92 19.94 -17.19
C LYS A 21 7.97 21.04 -16.70
N SER A 22 6.96 20.66 -15.93
CA SER A 22 5.91 21.53 -15.42
C SER A 22 5.84 21.49 -13.90
N SER A 23 5.07 22.41 -13.33
CA SER A 23 4.84 22.46 -11.90
C SER A 23 4.14 21.20 -11.41
N GLN A 24 4.62 20.65 -10.30
CA GLN A 24 4.09 19.42 -9.69
C GLN A 24 2.76 19.63 -8.93
N TYR A 25 2.48 20.83 -8.43
CA TYR A 25 1.34 21.08 -7.53
C TYR A 25 -0.04 20.87 -8.19
N PRO A 26 -0.31 21.37 -9.42
CA PRO A 26 -1.66 21.33 -9.99
C PRO A 26 -2.22 19.92 -10.11
N ILE A 27 -1.41 18.95 -10.57
CA ILE A 27 -1.90 17.59 -10.76
C ILE A 27 -2.19 16.90 -9.43
N ILE A 28 -1.34 17.10 -8.42
CA ILE A 28 -1.50 16.49 -7.09
C ILE A 28 -2.79 17.04 -6.45
N ILE A 29 -3.02 18.35 -6.56
CA ILE A 29 -4.24 19.00 -6.04
C ILE A 29 -5.48 18.47 -6.77
N VAL A 30 -5.45 18.40 -8.10
CA VAL A 30 -6.59 17.92 -8.90
C VAL A 30 -6.90 16.46 -8.58
N VAL A 31 -5.91 15.57 -8.62
CA VAL A 31 -6.11 14.14 -8.31
C VAL A 31 -6.58 13.98 -6.87
N GLY A 32 -5.91 14.61 -5.91
CA GLY A 32 -6.22 14.44 -4.49
C GLY A 32 -7.57 15.03 -4.07
N LEU A 33 -8.00 16.17 -4.62
CA LEU A 33 -9.31 16.74 -4.33
C LEU A 33 -10.45 16.04 -5.07
N LEU A 34 -10.23 15.62 -6.33
CA LEU A 34 -11.26 14.87 -7.07
C LEU A 34 -11.54 13.54 -6.38
N THR A 35 -10.49 12.77 -6.08
CA THR A 35 -10.59 11.48 -5.37
C THR A 35 -11.25 11.64 -4.01
N ALA A 36 -10.79 12.59 -3.20
CA ALA A 36 -11.39 12.84 -1.90
C ALA A 36 -12.85 13.31 -2.00
N GLY A 37 -13.17 14.09 -3.04
CA GLY A 37 -14.52 14.63 -3.28
C GLY A 37 -15.55 13.54 -3.57
N TYR A 38 -15.29 12.68 -4.54
CA TYR A 38 -16.26 11.61 -4.87
C TYR A 38 -16.22 10.47 -3.83
N CYS A 39 -15.09 10.24 -3.16
CA CYS A 39 -15.00 9.32 -2.02
C CYS A 39 -15.86 9.83 -0.85
N ALA A 40 -15.81 11.14 -0.54
CA ALA A 40 -16.70 11.72 0.47
C ALA A 40 -18.18 11.61 0.05
N TYR A 41 -18.50 11.71 -1.24
CA TYR A 41 -19.88 11.63 -1.70
C TYR A 41 -20.50 10.24 -1.52
N GLY A 42 -19.85 9.18 -2.05
CA GLY A 42 -20.45 7.83 -2.07
C GLY A 42 -19.55 6.69 -1.63
N GLY A 43 -18.45 6.99 -0.95
CA GLY A 43 -17.62 6.00 -0.25
C GLY A 43 -17.16 4.85 -1.13
N LEU A 44 -17.19 3.64 -0.56
CA LEU A 44 -16.67 2.44 -1.19
C LEU A 44 -17.37 2.08 -2.52
N LEU A 45 -18.69 2.29 -2.63
CA LEU A 45 -19.41 1.89 -3.84
C LEU A 45 -19.00 2.72 -5.05
N ILE A 46 -18.90 4.05 -4.87
CA ILE A 46 -18.41 4.92 -5.95
C ILE A 46 -16.95 4.61 -6.28
N SER A 47 -16.11 4.41 -5.26
CA SER A 47 -14.70 4.03 -5.42
C SER A 47 -14.53 2.76 -6.26
N ILE A 48 -15.39 1.74 -6.06
CA ILE A 48 -15.35 0.51 -6.88
C ILE A 48 -15.75 0.79 -8.34
N VAL A 49 -16.76 1.62 -8.59
CA VAL A 49 -17.21 1.94 -9.95
C VAL A 49 -16.16 2.77 -10.69
N THR A 50 -15.56 3.76 -10.02
CA THR A 50 -14.47 4.58 -10.60
C THR A 50 -13.25 3.73 -10.90
N ASP A 51 -12.87 2.83 -10.00
CA ASP A 51 -11.77 1.88 -10.21
C ASP A 51 -12.00 0.95 -11.41
N GLN A 52 -13.22 0.45 -11.60
CA GLN A 52 -13.52 -0.40 -12.77
C GLN A 52 -13.31 0.37 -14.07
N MET A 53 -13.80 1.60 -14.13
CA MET A 53 -13.63 2.46 -15.30
C MET A 53 -12.17 2.83 -15.54
N GLN A 54 -11.45 3.24 -14.50
CA GLN A 54 -10.03 3.58 -14.55
C GLN A 54 -9.17 2.37 -14.90
N GLY A 55 -9.50 1.19 -14.38
CA GLY A 55 -8.83 -0.06 -14.70
C GLY A 55 -8.99 -0.44 -16.17
N ILE A 56 -10.22 -0.39 -16.70
CA ILE A 56 -10.47 -0.64 -18.13
C ILE A 56 -9.72 0.39 -19.00
N PHE A 57 -9.83 1.68 -18.67
CA PHE A 57 -9.15 2.74 -19.42
C PHE A 57 -7.63 2.59 -19.39
N SER A 58 -7.06 2.30 -18.22
CA SER A 58 -5.62 2.04 -18.05
C SER A 58 -5.17 0.82 -18.84
N MET A 59 -5.96 -0.26 -18.87
CA MET A 59 -5.63 -1.45 -19.66
C MET A 59 -5.61 -1.17 -21.16
N VAL A 60 -6.57 -0.38 -21.67
CA VAL A 60 -6.58 0.04 -23.09
C VAL A 60 -5.34 0.86 -23.41
N LEU A 61 -5.03 1.88 -22.59
CA LEU A 61 -3.85 2.71 -22.77
C LEU A 61 -2.56 1.87 -22.71
N PHE A 62 -2.47 0.96 -21.75
CA PHE A 62 -1.32 0.07 -21.59
C PHE A 62 -1.11 -0.81 -22.82
N VAL A 63 -2.17 -1.42 -23.37
CA VAL A 63 -2.06 -2.24 -24.59
C VAL A 63 -1.58 -1.40 -25.78
N VAL A 64 -2.10 -0.19 -25.96
CA VAL A 64 -1.67 0.72 -27.03
C VAL A 64 -0.17 1.04 -26.90
N LEU A 65 0.29 1.36 -25.68
CA LEU A 65 1.68 1.67 -25.39
C LEU A 65 2.60 0.46 -25.59
N ALA A 66 2.17 -0.73 -25.14
CA ALA A 66 2.91 -1.97 -25.32
C ALA A 66 3.06 -2.34 -26.81
N LEU A 67 2.00 -2.19 -27.61
CA LEU A 67 2.05 -2.43 -29.06
C LEU A 67 2.94 -1.41 -29.77
N TYR A 68 2.86 -0.14 -29.37
CA TYR A 68 3.73 0.90 -29.90
C TYR A 68 5.21 0.59 -29.65
N LEU A 69 5.56 0.20 -28.42
CA LEU A 69 6.90 -0.25 -28.07
C LEU A 69 7.33 -1.46 -28.89
N ALA A 70 6.48 -2.49 -28.98
CA ALA A 70 6.81 -3.71 -29.72
C ALA A 70 7.08 -3.46 -31.21
N ILE A 71 6.45 -2.46 -31.82
CA ILE A 71 6.61 -2.13 -33.24
C ILE A 71 7.75 -1.14 -33.46
N GLY A 72 7.77 -0.05 -32.68
CA GLY A 72 8.60 1.12 -32.91
C GLY A 72 9.94 1.13 -32.15
N PHE A 73 10.05 0.40 -31.04
CA PHE A 73 11.26 0.41 -30.23
C PHE A 73 12.30 -0.56 -30.79
N ARG A 74 13.19 -0.04 -31.66
CA ARG A 74 14.32 -0.78 -32.25
C ARG A 74 15.63 -0.01 -32.11
N PRO A 75 16.11 0.28 -30.88
CA PRO A 75 17.41 0.88 -30.70
C PRO A 75 18.52 -0.10 -31.10
N ASP A 76 19.63 0.44 -31.60
CA ASP A 76 20.87 -0.30 -31.71
C ASP A 76 21.41 -0.53 -30.30
N LEU A 77 21.39 -1.78 -29.84
CA LEU A 77 21.78 -2.14 -28.49
C LEU A 77 23.30 -2.23 -28.39
N PRO A 78 23.95 -1.52 -27.45
CA PRO A 78 25.37 -1.69 -27.18
C PRO A 78 25.64 -3.09 -26.61
N PRO A 79 26.92 -3.52 -26.48
CA PRO A 79 27.25 -4.76 -25.77
C PRO A 79 26.58 -4.80 -24.39
N PHE A 80 26.09 -5.97 -24.01
CA PHE A 80 25.33 -6.14 -22.77
C PHE A 80 26.17 -5.72 -21.55
N PRO A 81 25.73 -4.74 -20.75
CA PRO A 81 26.51 -4.24 -19.62
C PRO A 81 26.36 -5.19 -18.43
N SER A 82 27.22 -6.21 -18.39
CA SER A 82 27.18 -7.27 -17.37
C SER A 82 27.39 -6.76 -15.94
N GLU A 83 28.04 -5.61 -15.77
CA GLU A 83 28.30 -5.03 -14.45
C GLU A 83 27.04 -4.43 -13.81
N THR A 84 26.12 -3.87 -14.60
CA THR A 84 24.92 -3.19 -14.10
C THR A 84 23.64 -4.00 -14.29
N LEU A 85 23.54 -4.79 -15.36
CA LEU A 85 22.38 -5.63 -15.69
C LEU A 85 22.62 -7.13 -15.44
N GLY A 86 23.83 -7.51 -15.02
CA GLY A 86 24.15 -8.90 -14.69
C GLY A 86 23.61 -9.36 -13.32
N ALA A 87 23.83 -10.63 -13.02
CA ALA A 87 23.46 -11.20 -11.73
C ALA A 87 24.35 -10.62 -10.61
N THR A 88 23.75 -9.90 -9.68
CA THR A 88 24.42 -9.33 -8.50
C THR A 88 23.87 -9.94 -7.22
N GLU A 89 24.69 -9.99 -6.16
CA GLU A 89 24.25 -10.44 -4.83
C GLU A 89 23.08 -9.60 -4.30
N TYR A 90 23.14 -8.28 -4.52
CA TYR A 90 22.05 -7.36 -4.23
C TYR A 90 20.77 -7.74 -4.99
N GLY A 91 20.86 -8.01 -6.30
CA GLY A 91 19.71 -8.43 -7.11
C GLY A 91 19.04 -9.70 -6.59
N TRP A 92 19.83 -10.72 -6.21
CA TRP A 92 19.31 -11.96 -5.62
C TRP A 92 18.66 -11.74 -4.26
N THR A 93 19.25 -10.87 -3.44
CA THR A 93 18.70 -10.52 -2.13
C THR A 93 17.36 -9.80 -2.28
N THR A 94 17.30 -8.79 -3.15
CA THR A 94 16.10 -8.03 -3.47
C THR A 94 14.99 -8.90 -4.06
N LEU A 95 15.33 -9.93 -4.85
CA LEU A 95 14.37 -10.91 -5.38
C LEU A 95 13.63 -11.66 -4.26
N PHE A 96 14.25 -11.86 -3.10
CA PHE A 96 13.61 -12.46 -1.95
C PHE A 96 12.93 -11.42 -1.05
N THR A 97 13.61 -10.33 -0.70
CA THR A 97 13.10 -9.35 0.27
C THR A 97 11.88 -8.59 -0.24
N LEU A 98 11.82 -8.21 -1.52
CA LEU A 98 10.69 -7.47 -2.07
C LEU A 98 9.39 -8.30 -2.07
N PRO A 99 9.30 -9.50 -2.68
CA PRO A 99 8.05 -10.26 -2.68
C PRO A 99 7.58 -10.62 -1.27
N CYS A 100 8.49 -11.03 -0.36
CA CYS A 100 8.12 -11.34 1.02
C CYS A 100 7.55 -10.12 1.75
N SER A 101 8.18 -8.94 1.60
CA SER A 101 7.70 -7.72 2.25
C SER A 101 6.38 -7.21 1.65
N LEU A 102 6.18 -7.35 0.33
CA LEU A 102 4.92 -7.00 -0.33
C LEU A 102 3.78 -7.92 0.09
N ILE A 103 4.04 -9.22 0.27
CA ILE A 103 3.06 -10.16 0.83
C ILE A 103 2.68 -9.70 2.23
N ALA A 104 3.66 -9.43 3.10
CA ALA A 104 3.40 -8.93 4.45
C ALA A 104 2.56 -7.64 4.42
N SER A 105 2.94 -6.65 3.61
CA SER A 105 2.21 -5.39 3.48
C SER A 105 0.78 -5.57 2.96
N THR A 106 0.53 -6.58 2.12
CA THR A 106 -0.81 -6.83 1.56
C THR A 106 -1.81 -7.20 2.66
N PHE A 107 -1.37 -7.89 3.71
CA PHE A 107 -2.24 -8.24 4.85
C PHE A 107 -2.69 -7.01 5.65
N PHE A 108 -1.94 -5.91 5.61
CA PHE A 108 -2.28 -4.65 6.30
C PHE A 108 -2.97 -3.62 5.39
N SER A 109 -3.28 -3.99 4.15
CA SER A 109 -3.93 -3.10 3.20
C SER A 109 -5.45 -3.16 3.34
N GLU A 110 -6.03 -2.22 4.09
CA GLU A 110 -7.49 -2.10 4.23
C GLU A 110 -8.20 -1.86 2.88
N ALA A 111 -7.52 -1.22 1.93
CA ALA A 111 -8.06 -1.03 0.58
C ALA A 111 -8.32 -2.37 -0.11
N ASN A 112 -7.45 -3.35 0.07
CA ASN A 112 -7.65 -4.70 -0.48
C ASN A 112 -8.74 -5.45 0.29
N TRP A 113 -8.72 -5.39 1.62
CA TRP A 113 -9.73 -6.07 2.45
C TRP A 113 -11.15 -5.58 2.17
N GLN A 114 -11.36 -4.28 1.99
CA GLN A 114 -12.68 -3.74 1.64
C GLN A 114 -13.27 -4.38 0.38
N ARG A 115 -12.43 -4.64 -0.64
CA ARG A 115 -12.85 -5.31 -1.88
C ARG A 115 -13.14 -6.79 -1.67
N VAL A 116 -12.39 -7.44 -0.78
CA VAL A 116 -12.65 -8.83 -0.37
C VAL A 116 -14.01 -8.95 0.32
N TRP A 117 -14.32 -8.02 1.23
CA TRP A 117 -15.57 -8.00 1.98
C TRP A 117 -16.78 -7.57 1.14
N ALA A 118 -16.56 -6.72 0.13
CA ALA A 118 -17.61 -6.30 -0.81
C ALA A 118 -17.90 -7.32 -1.92
N ALA A 119 -17.19 -8.45 -1.97
CA ALA A 119 -17.39 -9.45 -3.00
C ALA A 119 -18.74 -10.17 -2.84
N GLU A 120 -19.49 -10.27 -3.94
CA GLU A 120 -20.82 -10.91 -3.98
C GLU A 120 -20.79 -12.37 -3.52
N SER A 121 -19.76 -13.13 -3.91
CA SER A 121 -19.62 -14.54 -3.55
C SER A 121 -18.15 -14.96 -3.47
N LYS A 122 -17.89 -16.07 -2.75
CA LYS A 122 -16.56 -16.69 -2.69
C LYS A 122 -16.02 -17.07 -4.08
N THR A 123 -16.91 -17.47 -4.99
CA THR A 123 -16.54 -17.83 -6.37
C THR A 123 -16.14 -16.59 -7.18
N ALA A 124 -16.92 -15.50 -7.08
CA ALA A 124 -16.60 -14.23 -7.71
C ALA A 124 -15.26 -13.67 -7.18
N LEU A 125 -15.06 -13.71 -5.86
CA LEU A 125 -13.83 -13.30 -5.21
C LEU A 125 -12.61 -14.06 -5.74
N ARG A 126 -12.68 -15.39 -5.81
CA ARG A 126 -11.56 -16.22 -6.30
C ARG A 126 -11.23 -15.94 -7.76
N LYS A 127 -12.25 -15.81 -8.62
CA LYS A 127 -12.06 -15.49 -10.04
C LYS A 127 -11.47 -14.10 -10.22
N GLY A 128 -11.98 -13.10 -9.50
CA GLY A 128 -11.47 -11.73 -9.51
C GLY A 128 -10.03 -11.65 -9.03
N ALA A 129 -9.70 -12.33 -7.92
CA ALA A 129 -8.34 -12.39 -7.40
C ALA A 129 -7.36 -13.06 -8.37
N LEU A 130 -7.75 -14.18 -9.00
CA LEU A 130 -6.90 -14.85 -10.00
C LEU A 130 -6.69 -13.99 -11.24
N GLY A 131 -7.75 -13.34 -11.74
CA GLY A 131 -7.65 -12.41 -12.87
C GLY A 131 -6.77 -11.21 -12.55
N GLY A 132 -6.95 -10.60 -11.38
CA GLY A 132 -6.11 -9.51 -10.89
C GLY A 132 -4.64 -9.92 -10.74
N ALA A 133 -4.37 -11.10 -10.18
CA ALA A 133 -3.01 -11.62 -10.05
C ALA A 133 -2.34 -11.81 -11.43
N LEU A 134 -3.05 -12.38 -12.41
CA LEU A 134 -2.52 -12.55 -13.76
C LEU A 134 -2.22 -11.21 -14.44
N LEU A 135 -3.12 -10.22 -14.29
CA LEU A 135 -2.93 -8.87 -14.84
C LEU A 135 -1.74 -8.18 -14.19
N ILE A 136 -1.61 -8.21 -12.86
CA ILE A 136 -0.47 -7.63 -12.15
C ILE A 136 0.84 -8.25 -12.62
N VAL A 137 0.92 -9.59 -12.68
CA VAL A 137 2.13 -10.28 -13.16
C VAL A 137 2.47 -9.86 -14.58
N THR A 138 1.48 -9.80 -15.47
CA THR A 138 1.69 -9.43 -16.88
C THR A 138 2.19 -8.00 -17.02
N VAL A 139 1.49 -7.04 -16.40
CA VAL A 139 1.81 -5.61 -16.48
C VAL A 139 3.16 -5.32 -15.84
N MET A 140 3.43 -5.86 -14.64
CA MET A 140 4.69 -5.65 -13.94
C MET A 140 5.88 -6.29 -14.66
N THR A 141 5.69 -7.46 -15.27
CA THR A 141 6.75 -8.10 -16.09
C THR A 141 7.08 -7.23 -17.29
N LEU A 142 6.08 -6.70 -17.99
CA LEU A 142 6.31 -5.84 -19.15
C LEU A 142 6.97 -4.51 -18.77
N PHE A 143 6.51 -3.83 -17.71
CA PHE A 143 7.17 -2.62 -17.21
C PHE A 143 8.60 -2.90 -16.73
N GLY A 144 8.82 -4.01 -16.02
CA GLY A 144 10.14 -4.42 -15.54
C GLY A 144 11.11 -4.72 -16.69
N LEU A 145 10.68 -5.51 -17.69
CA LEU A 145 11.48 -5.79 -18.88
C LEU A 145 11.75 -4.53 -19.70
N ALA A 146 10.76 -3.65 -19.84
CA ALA A 146 10.94 -2.39 -20.57
C ALA A 146 11.91 -1.45 -19.84
N GLY A 147 11.91 -1.43 -18.50
CA GLY A 147 12.91 -0.73 -17.70
C GLY A 147 14.34 -1.30 -17.87
N LEU A 148 14.49 -2.63 -17.87
CA LEU A 148 15.77 -3.29 -18.15
C LEU A 148 16.27 -2.99 -19.57
N LEU A 149 15.37 -3.01 -20.55
CA LEU A 149 15.68 -2.70 -21.94
C LEU A 149 16.09 -1.23 -22.13
N ALA A 150 15.40 -0.30 -21.44
CA ALA A 150 15.78 1.11 -21.44
C ALA A 150 17.15 1.32 -20.78
N MET A 151 17.43 0.66 -19.66
CA MET A 151 18.77 0.67 -19.06
C MET A 151 19.80 0.13 -20.06
N TRP A 152 19.54 -0.98 -20.75
CA TRP A 152 20.50 -1.52 -21.72
C TRP A 152 20.75 -0.56 -22.89
N ALA A 153 19.70 0.01 -23.46
CA ALA A 153 19.81 0.91 -24.61
C ALA A 153 20.50 2.24 -24.26
N TYR A 154 20.29 2.78 -23.06
CA TYR A 154 20.66 4.16 -22.73
C TYR A 154 21.68 4.31 -21.59
N ALA A 155 22.03 3.25 -20.84
CA ALA A 155 22.97 3.30 -19.71
C ALA A 155 24.31 4.00 -20.02
N PRO A 156 24.95 3.84 -21.21
CA PRO A 156 26.23 4.51 -21.50
C PRO A 156 26.13 6.02 -21.70
N SER A 157 24.92 6.57 -21.88
CA SER A 157 24.67 7.99 -22.17
C SER A 157 24.08 8.78 -20.99
N LEU A 158 23.68 8.08 -19.93
CA LEU A 158 23.11 8.66 -18.72
C LEU A 158 24.23 8.92 -17.69
N ASP A 159 25.01 9.99 -17.88
CA ASP A 159 25.78 10.63 -16.79
C ASP A 159 24.86 11.22 -15.67
N ALA A 160 23.56 10.89 -15.67
CA ALA A 160 22.53 11.60 -14.94
C ALA A 160 21.69 10.67 -14.04
N GLN A 161 22.01 10.73 -12.74
CA GLN A 161 21.07 10.66 -11.61
C GLN A 161 20.22 9.36 -11.48
N PRO A 162 20.67 8.38 -10.65
CA PRO A 162 19.93 7.14 -10.32
C PRO A 162 18.52 7.35 -9.75
N GLN A 163 18.22 8.57 -9.28
CA GLN A 163 16.97 8.93 -8.61
C GLN A 163 15.71 8.88 -9.50
N TYR A 164 15.88 8.72 -10.82
CA TYR A 164 14.78 8.64 -11.79
C TYR A 164 14.76 7.32 -12.57
N ALA A 165 15.29 6.23 -11.99
CA ALA A 165 15.28 4.91 -12.63
C ALA A 165 13.87 4.44 -13.05
N ASN A 166 12.85 4.83 -12.28
CA ASN A 166 11.42 4.62 -12.56
C ASN A 166 10.90 5.38 -13.79
N LEU A 167 11.63 6.38 -14.29
CA LEU A 167 11.29 7.20 -15.46
C LEU A 167 12.04 6.78 -16.73
N LEU A 168 12.95 5.80 -16.67
CA LEU A 168 13.71 5.38 -17.86
C LEU A 168 12.81 4.87 -18.99
N LEU A 169 11.70 4.21 -18.67
CA LEU A 169 10.71 3.83 -19.66
C LEU A 169 10.11 5.06 -20.36
N PHE A 170 9.83 6.13 -19.62
CA PHE A 170 9.30 7.39 -20.17
C PHE A 170 10.30 8.03 -21.13
N TYR A 171 11.60 8.00 -20.80
CA TYR A 171 12.65 8.51 -21.69
C TYR A 171 12.85 7.62 -22.93
N SER A 172 12.69 6.31 -22.81
CA SER A 172 12.80 5.37 -23.94
C SER A 172 11.69 5.54 -24.99
N LEU A 173 10.55 6.11 -24.60
CA LEU A 173 9.40 6.37 -25.46
C LEU A 173 9.50 7.69 -26.25
N GLY A 174 10.55 8.47 -26.01
CA GLY A 174 10.84 9.71 -26.70
C GLY A 174 11.43 10.76 -25.77
N HIS A 175 12.44 11.49 -26.24
CA HIS A 175 12.95 12.67 -25.54
C HIS A 175 11.93 13.82 -25.53
N ASP A 176 10.96 13.81 -26.45
CA ASP A 176 9.93 14.83 -26.58
C ASP A 176 8.64 14.45 -25.83
N GLN A 177 8.46 15.10 -24.68
CA GLN A 177 7.27 15.08 -23.83
C GLN A 177 5.97 15.51 -24.55
N TYR A 178 6.05 16.29 -25.63
CA TYR A 178 4.91 16.85 -26.35
C TYR A 178 4.43 15.99 -27.54
N THR A 179 4.87 14.74 -27.60
CA THR A 179 4.36 13.76 -28.56
C THR A 179 3.01 13.19 -28.11
N TRP A 180 2.21 12.69 -29.05
CA TRP A 180 0.94 12.02 -28.72
C TRP A 180 1.14 10.78 -27.82
N ILE A 181 2.29 10.11 -27.95
CA ILE A 181 2.65 8.96 -27.10
C ILE A 181 3.01 9.40 -25.67
N GLY A 182 3.74 10.51 -25.52
CA GLY A 182 4.01 11.12 -24.22
C GLY A 182 2.73 11.52 -23.49
N ALA A 183 1.75 12.07 -24.21
CA ALA A 183 0.44 12.37 -23.66
C ALA A 183 -0.31 11.12 -23.18
N LEU A 184 -0.30 10.02 -23.96
CA LEU A 184 -0.92 8.75 -23.55
C LEU A 184 -0.25 8.15 -22.30
N MET A 185 1.07 8.27 -22.19
CA MET A 185 1.82 7.83 -21.00
C MET A 185 1.42 8.60 -19.75
N VAL A 186 1.36 9.93 -19.83
CA VAL A 186 0.92 10.76 -18.70
C VAL A 186 -0.53 10.44 -18.34
N MET A 187 -1.41 10.24 -19.32
CA MET A 187 -2.80 9.83 -19.07
C MET A 187 -2.88 8.47 -18.37
N LEU A 188 -2.06 7.49 -18.78
CA LEU A 188 -1.99 6.19 -18.12
C LEU A 188 -1.53 6.36 -16.67
N ALA A 189 -0.43 7.08 -16.45
CA ALA A 189 0.14 7.32 -15.12
C ALA A 189 -0.87 8.00 -14.19
N VAL A 190 -1.53 9.07 -14.65
CA VAL A 190 -2.56 9.79 -13.89
C VAL A 190 -3.75 8.89 -13.58
N THR A 191 -4.23 8.10 -14.55
CA THR A 191 -5.38 7.21 -14.35
C THR A 191 -5.08 6.14 -13.30
N MET A 192 -3.91 5.50 -13.40
CA MET A 192 -3.49 4.47 -12.44
C MET A 192 -3.28 5.07 -11.05
N ASN A 193 -2.63 6.23 -10.97
CA ASN A 193 -2.41 6.96 -9.72
C ASN A 193 -3.74 7.36 -9.07
N GLN A 194 -4.70 7.84 -9.85
CA GLN A 194 -6.01 8.25 -9.35
C GLN A 194 -6.75 7.07 -8.71
N GLY A 195 -6.76 5.88 -9.32
CA GLY A 195 -7.41 4.69 -8.74
C GLY A 195 -6.72 4.16 -7.49
N ALA A 196 -5.38 4.22 -7.46
CA ALA A 196 -4.61 3.89 -6.25
C ALA A 196 -4.92 4.85 -5.10
N VAL A 197 -4.88 6.16 -5.36
CA VAL A 197 -5.17 7.20 -4.36
C VAL A 197 -6.60 7.04 -3.84
N ASP A 198 -7.60 6.94 -4.71
CA ASP A 198 -9.00 6.70 -4.36
C ASP A 198 -9.18 5.55 -3.36
N SER A 199 -8.68 4.38 -3.76
CA SER A 199 -8.72 3.16 -2.95
C SER A 199 -8.14 3.36 -1.55
N ILE A 200 -6.99 4.03 -1.45
CA ILE A 200 -6.30 4.22 -0.18
C ILE A 200 -6.98 5.31 0.66
N GLN A 201 -7.44 6.40 0.05
CA GLN A 201 -8.17 7.47 0.75
C GLN A 201 -9.48 6.97 1.34
N ASN A 202 -10.22 6.16 0.59
CA ASN A 202 -11.44 5.51 1.08
C ASN A 202 -11.15 4.58 2.26
N ALA A 203 -10.04 3.85 2.21
CA ALA A 203 -9.66 2.95 3.27
C ALA A 203 -9.13 3.65 4.53
N ILE A 204 -8.34 4.72 4.40
CA ILE A 204 -7.93 5.58 5.52
C ILE A 204 -9.18 6.16 6.20
N THR A 205 -10.10 6.69 5.39
CA THR A 205 -11.37 7.24 5.87
C THR A 205 -12.15 6.21 6.66
N ALA A 206 -12.43 5.05 6.06
CA ALA A 206 -13.21 4.01 6.72
C ALA A 206 -12.58 3.54 8.03
N THR A 207 -11.25 3.40 8.06
CA THR A 207 -10.50 2.99 9.26
C THR A 207 -10.64 4.01 10.38
N ILE A 208 -10.52 5.30 10.06
CA ILE A 208 -10.62 6.38 11.05
C ILE A 208 -12.08 6.56 11.49
N SER A 209 -13.03 6.53 10.56
CA SER A 209 -14.45 6.66 10.86
C SER A 209 -14.97 5.51 11.73
N ALA A 210 -14.55 4.28 11.44
CA ALA A 210 -14.95 3.09 12.21
C ALA A 210 -14.40 3.07 13.64
N ASN A 211 -13.31 3.78 13.93
CA ASN A 211 -12.68 3.81 15.26
C ASN A 211 -12.97 5.09 16.05
N LEU A 212 -12.95 6.25 15.40
CA LEU A 212 -12.99 7.56 16.07
C LEU A 212 -14.35 8.28 15.93
N PHE A 213 -15.10 8.00 14.87
CA PHE A 213 -16.34 8.74 14.53
C PHE A 213 -17.61 7.89 14.58
N ARG A 214 -17.60 6.77 15.33
CA ARG A 214 -18.73 5.82 15.44
C ARG A 214 -20.10 6.44 15.76
N THR A 215 -20.12 7.60 16.42
CA THR A 215 -21.36 8.28 16.88
C THR A 215 -21.59 9.63 16.22
N LYS A 216 -20.85 9.96 15.16
CA LYS A 216 -20.87 11.29 14.53
C LYS A 216 -21.68 11.27 13.24
N SER A 217 -22.23 12.43 12.86
CA SER A 217 -23.04 12.57 11.65
C SER A 217 -22.24 12.28 10.38
N LEU A 218 -22.92 11.83 9.32
CA LEU A 218 -22.33 11.55 8.02
C LEU A 218 -21.52 12.74 7.47
N THR A 219 -21.98 13.97 7.71
CA THR A 219 -21.27 15.20 7.33
C THR A 219 -19.92 15.33 8.03
N ALA A 220 -19.82 14.96 9.32
CA ALA A 220 -18.56 15.01 10.06
C ALA A 220 -17.54 14.00 9.49
N VAL A 221 -18.00 12.82 9.09
CA VAL A 221 -17.16 11.82 8.41
C VAL A 221 -16.65 12.36 7.08
N ARG A 222 -17.52 12.95 6.26
CA ARG A 222 -17.15 13.56 4.96
C ARG A 222 -16.12 14.68 5.10
N VAL A 223 -16.29 15.56 6.09
CA VAL A 223 -15.31 16.62 6.38
C VAL A 223 -13.99 16.03 6.87
N ALA A 224 -14.03 14.99 7.72
CA ALA A 224 -12.82 14.32 8.18
C ALA A 224 -12.01 13.75 7.01
N VAL A 225 -12.65 13.17 5.98
CA VAL A 225 -11.98 12.71 4.75
C VAL A 225 -11.12 13.82 4.13
N LEU A 226 -11.70 14.99 3.92
CA LEU A 226 -10.99 16.12 3.32
C LEU A 226 -9.85 16.60 4.22
N VAL A 227 -10.12 16.74 5.52
CA VAL A 227 -9.12 17.22 6.50
C VAL A 227 -7.94 16.27 6.63
N ILE A 228 -8.16 14.95 6.55
CA ILE A 228 -7.09 13.95 6.64
C ILE A 228 -6.25 13.92 5.36
N ASN A 229 -6.88 14.11 4.20
CA ASN A 229 -6.18 14.04 2.91
C ASN A 229 -5.36 15.29 2.57
N ILE A 230 -5.75 16.47 3.04
CA ILE A 230 -5.03 17.72 2.76
C ILE A 230 -3.55 17.66 3.22
N PRO A 231 -3.22 17.29 4.46
CA PRO A 231 -1.83 17.14 4.89
C PRO A 231 -1.05 16.12 4.05
N LEU A 232 -1.68 15.02 3.62
CA LEU A 232 -1.02 14.01 2.79
C LEU A 232 -0.66 14.56 1.40
N MET A 233 -1.53 15.39 0.81
CA MET A 233 -1.23 16.11 -0.43
C MET A 233 -0.06 17.08 -0.25
N VAL A 234 -0.05 17.85 0.85
CA VAL A 234 1.03 18.81 1.14
C VAL A 234 2.37 18.09 1.30
N ILE A 235 2.41 16.94 1.97
CA ILE A 235 3.64 16.15 2.08
C ILE A 235 4.06 15.60 0.70
N GLY A 236 3.10 15.22 -0.15
CA GLY A 236 3.35 14.78 -1.52
C GLY A 236 4.07 15.82 -2.39
N PHE A 237 3.95 17.11 -2.08
CA PHE A 237 4.67 18.19 -2.78
C PHE A 237 6.19 18.17 -2.59
N PHE A 238 6.70 17.42 -1.61
CA PHE A 238 8.15 17.29 -1.38
C PHE A 238 8.82 16.24 -2.28
N THR A 239 8.08 15.61 -3.20
CA THR A 239 8.62 14.64 -4.19
C THR A 239 9.58 13.62 -3.57
N LEU A 240 9.17 13.06 -2.44
CA LEU A 240 9.98 12.11 -1.70
C LEU A 240 10.20 10.82 -2.53
N PRO A 241 11.37 10.18 -2.44
CA PRO A 241 11.63 8.93 -3.16
C PRO A 241 10.63 7.83 -2.78
N ALA A 242 9.84 7.37 -3.76
CA ALA A 242 8.77 6.41 -3.52
C ALA A 242 9.27 5.09 -2.93
N LEU A 243 10.45 4.61 -3.38
CA LEU A 243 11.06 3.38 -2.87
C LEU A 243 11.38 3.45 -1.37
N ASN A 244 11.80 4.62 -0.87
CA ASN A 244 12.14 4.82 0.54
C ASN A 244 10.87 4.88 1.39
N LEU A 245 9.80 5.49 0.87
CA LEU A 245 8.49 5.49 1.54
C LEU A 245 7.91 4.07 1.65
N PHE A 246 8.03 3.27 0.59
CA PHE A 246 7.65 1.85 0.63
C PHE A 246 8.53 1.05 1.58
N LEU A 247 9.83 1.34 1.64
CA LEU A 247 10.77 0.65 2.52
C LEU A 247 10.32 0.73 3.99
N ILE A 248 10.00 1.94 4.49
CA ILE A 248 9.49 2.11 5.86
C ILE A 248 8.27 1.21 6.11
N THR A 249 7.31 1.23 5.19
CA THR A 249 6.07 0.49 5.35
C THR A 249 6.31 -1.02 5.28
N ASN A 250 7.19 -1.46 4.39
CA ASN A 250 7.57 -2.85 4.20
C ASN A 250 8.30 -3.40 5.44
N LEU A 251 9.17 -2.62 6.08
CA LEU A 251 9.86 -3.01 7.32
C LEU A 251 8.88 -3.13 8.50
N LEU A 252 7.99 -2.14 8.67
CA LEU A 252 6.96 -2.19 9.72
C LEU A 252 6.03 -3.40 9.54
N THR A 253 5.53 -3.62 8.32
CA THR A 253 4.60 -4.71 8.04
C THR A 253 5.27 -6.07 8.15
N THR A 254 6.52 -6.21 7.71
CA THR A 254 7.28 -7.47 7.87
C THR A 254 7.53 -7.80 9.34
N GLY A 255 7.95 -6.81 10.15
CA GLY A 255 8.16 -7.01 11.58
C GLY A 255 6.87 -7.30 12.36
N THR A 256 5.70 -7.00 11.81
CA THR A 256 4.39 -7.23 12.46
C THR A 256 3.61 -8.39 11.83
N PHE A 257 4.13 -8.98 10.75
CA PHE A 257 3.46 -10.02 9.98
C PHE A 257 3.22 -11.30 10.78
N ILE A 258 4.26 -11.82 11.45
CA ILE A 258 4.13 -13.06 12.23
C ILE A 258 3.23 -12.89 13.45
N PRO A 259 3.34 -11.79 14.25
CA PRO A 259 2.35 -11.49 15.28
C PRO A 259 0.92 -11.48 14.75
N LEU A 260 0.67 -10.87 13.58
CA LEU A 260 -0.65 -10.88 12.95
C LEU A 260 -1.13 -12.30 12.60
N LEU A 261 -0.30 -13.09 11.92
CA LEU A 261 -0.66 -14.47 11.55
C LEU A 261 -0.87 -15.37 12.77
N SER A 262 -0.12 -15.16 13.85
CA SER A 262 -0.28 -15.93 15.08
C SER A 262 -1.67 -15.74 15.70
N GLY A 263 -2.23 -14.52 15.61
CA GLY A 263 -3.60 -14.24 16.05
C GLY A 263 -4.68 -14.83 15.14
N LEU A 264 -4.36 -15.11 13.87
CA LEU A 264 -5.25 -15.84 12.95
C LEU A 264 -5.20 -17.35 13.19
N ALA A 265 -4.04 -17.91 13.54
CA ALA A 265 -3.86 -19.33 13.84
C ALA A 265 -4.50 -19.71 15.20
N ASP A 266 -4.39 -18.84 16.20
CA ASP A 266 -5.05 -19.00 17.50
C ASP A 266 -6.46 -18.39 17.47
N ILE A 267 -7.36 -19.00 16.71
CA ILE A 267 -8.76 -18.53 16.54
C ILE A 267 -9.47 -18.37 17.88
N ASN A 268 -9.20 -19.27 18.83
CA ASN A 268 -9.78 -19.22 20.18
C ASN A 268 -9.08 -18.19 21.09
N ARG A 269 -8.02 -17.52 20.61
CA ARG A 269 -7.19 -16.54 21.31
C ARG A 269 -6.80 -16.97 22.71
N ARG A 270 -6.41 -18.24 22.85
CA ARG A 270 -6.03 -18.82 24.14
C ARG A 270 -4.67 -18.28 24.62
N TYR A 271 -3.77 -18.00 23.69
CA TYR A 271 -2.40 -17.63 23.95
C TYR A 271 -2.06 -16.26 23.38
N VAL A 272 -2.53 -15.94 22.17
CA VAL A 272 -2.18 -14.68 21.50
C VAL A 272 -3.22 -13.60 21.81
N SER A 273 -2.85 -12.64 22.66
CA SER A 273 -3.66 -11.46 22.97
C SER A 273 -3.28 -10.24 22.12
N GLY A 274 -4.16 -9.24 22.07
CA GLY A 274 -3.87 -7.97 21.38
C GLY A 274 -2.64 -7.26 21.96
N TYR A 275 -2.44 -7.33 23.27
CA TYR A 275 -1.24 -6.80 23.93
C TYR A 275 0.03 -7.56 23.53
N ALA A 276 -0.05 -8.88 23.37
CA ALA A 276 1.07 -9.70 22.89
C ALA A 276 1.50 -9.26 21.48
N MET A 277 0.53 -9.02 20.60
CA MET A 277 0.77 -8.52 19.25
C MET A 277 1.40 -7.13 19.26
N MET A 278 0.87 -6.21 20.08
CA MET A 278 1.42 -4.85 20.21
C MET A 278 2.86 -4.89 20.74
N PHE A 279 3.12 -5.68 21.78
CA PHE A 279 4.45 -5.83 22.36
C PHE A 279 5.46 -6.39 21.36
N ALA A 280 5.08 -7.47 20.65
CA ALA A 280 5.91 -8.06 19.61
C ALA A 280 6.20 -7.07 18.47
N SER A 281 5.21 -6.26 18.08
CA SER A 281 5.34 -5.23 17.04
C SER A 281 6.30 -4.11 17.46
N VAL A 282 6.20 -3.65 18.70
CA VAL A 282 7.12 -2.64 19.25
C VAL A 282 8.52 -3.22 19.39
N THR A 283 8.65 -4.47 19.83
CA THR A 283 9.94 -5.17 19.91
C THR A 283 10.60 -5.27 18.54
N ALA A 284 9.84 -5.56 17.48
CA ALA A 284 10.33 -5.56 16.11
C ALA A 284 10.89 -4.19 15.71
N ALA A 285 10.13 -3.11 15.88
CA ALA A 285 10.57 -1.76 15.53
C ALA A 285 11.80 -1.29 16.33
N VAL A 286 11.84 -1.58 17.64
CA VAL A 286 12.98 -1.28 18.50
C VAL A 286 14.20 -2.08 18.07
N SER A 287 14.05 -3.38 17.79
CA SER A 287 15.17 -4.23 17.37
C SER A 287 15.80 -3.77 16.06
N LEU A 288 15.01 -3.31 15.09
CA LEU A 288 15.51 -2.74 13.84
C LEU A 288 16.31 -1.46 14.10
N THR A 289 15.80 -0.59 14.98
CA THR A 289 16.51 0.65 15.36
C THR A 289 17.82 0.35 16.07
N VAL A 290 17.84 -0.63 16.98
CA VAL A 290 19.06 -1.08 17.68
C VAL A 290 20.04 -1.69 16.69
N TYR A 291 19.57 -2.49 15.74
CA TYR A 291 20.42 -3.07 14.70
C TYR A 291 21.05 -2.01 13.81
N GLY A 292 20.28 -1.01 13.37
CA GLY A 292 20.81 0.14 12.64
C GLY A 292 21.88 0.89 13.42
N TRP A 293 21.65 1.13 14.72
CA TRP A 293 22.65 1.77 15.59
C TRP A 293 23.94 0.95 15.69
N ILE A 294 23.85 -0.37 15.83
CA ILE A 294 25.03 -1.24 15.86
C ILE A 294 25.76 -1.23 14.51
N HIS A 295 25.02 -1.22 13.40
CA HIS A 295 25.59 -1.25 12.04
C HIS A 295 26.41 0.02 11.74
N GLU A 296 25.85 1.20 12.01
CA GLU A 296 26.47 2.49 11.67
C GLU A 296 27.34 3.06 12.80
N SER A 297 27.36 2.42 13.99
CA SER A 297 28.07 2.87 15.20
C SER A 297 27.62 4.24 15.77
N GLU A 298 26.79 4.99 15.06
CA GLU A 298 26.16 6.24 15.48
C GLU A 298 24.63 6.09 15.42
N PHE A 299 23.93 6.58 16.45
CA PHE A 299 22.47 6.45 16.52
C PHE A 299 21.74 7.17 15.37
N GLY A 300 22.14 8.40 15.04
CA GLY A 300 21.49 9.20 14.00
C GLY A 300 21.62 8.58 12.61
N ALA A 301 22.85 8.25 12.21
CA ALA A 301 23.13 7.54 10.96
C ALA A 301 22.45 6.17 10.92
N GLY A 302 22.53 5.41 12.02
CA GLY A 302 21.90 4.09 12.15
C GLY A 302 20.39 4.10 12.03
N PHE A 303 19.72 5.11 12.58
CA PHE A 303 18.27 5.28 12.46
C PHE A 303 17.86 5.57 11.01
N ILE A 304 18.58 6.48 10.34
CA ILE A 304 18.33 6.84 8.93
C ILE A 304 18.59 5.62 8.04
N TRP A 305 19.70 4.91 8.26
CA TRP A 305 19.99 3.68 7.54
C TRP A 305 18.86 2.66 7.71
N ALA A 306 18.48 2.36 8.95
CA ALA A 306 17.49 1.33 9.28
C ALA A 306 16.12 1.56 8.63
N TRP A 307 15.65 2.81 8.60
CA TRP A 307 14.28 3.12 8.17
C TRP A 307 14.18 3.75 6.77
N TRP A 308 15.21 4.47 6.31
CA TRP A 308 15.12 5.28 5.09
C TRP A 308 16.03 4.80 3.96
N GLY A 309 17.18 4.18 4.28
CA GLY A 309 18.30 4.08 3.33
C GLY A 309 18.96 2.71 3.16
N ASN A 310 18.48 1.64 3.81
CA ASN A 310 19.15 0.34 3.80
C ASN A 310 19.09 -0.46 2.47
N MET A 311 18.56 0.11 1.38
CA MET A 311 18.51 -0.52 0.05
C MET A 311 17.90 -1.92 0.03
N TYR A 312 16.91 -2.19 0.88
CA TYR A 312 16.27 -3.51 1.02
C TYR A 312 17.21 -4.64 1.46
N ASP A 313 18.19 -4.31 2.31
CA ASP A 313 19.10 -5.27 2.94
C ASP A 313 18.36 -6.42 3.65
N LEU A 314 18.86 -7.65 3.50
CA LEU A 314 18.23 -8.85 4.05
C LEU A 314 18.13 -8.82 5.58
N TYR A 315 19.20 -8.39 6.26
CA TYR A 315 19.26 -8.40 7.72
C TYR A 315 18.33 -7.36 8.32
N ALA A 316 18.17 -6.22 7.65
CA ALA A 316 17.18 -5.22 8.04
C ALA A 316 15.74 -5.76 8.06
N PHE A 317 15.40 -6.77 7.25
CA PHE A 317 14.11 -7.46 7.31
C PHE A 317 14.08 -8.63 8.29
N LEU A 318 15.15 -9.41 8.37
CA LEU A 318 15.21 -10.60 9.24
C LEU A 318 15.26 -10.26 10.73
N VAL A 319 16.00 -9.23 11.13
CA VAL A 319 16.12 -8.82 12.53
C VAL A 319 14.75 -8.49 13.16
N PRO A 320 13.95 -7.55 12.61
CA PRO A 320 12.63 -7.25 13.17
C PRO A 320 11.68 -8.45 13.08
N LEU A 321 11.77 -9.28 12.03
CA LEU A 321 10.96 -10.48 11.90
C LEU A 321 11.24 -11.46 13.06
N VAL A 322 12.50 -11.80 13.31
CA VAL A 322 12.90 -12.71 14.40
C VAL A 322 12.59 -12.10 15.76
N ALA A 323 12.89 -10.81 15.96
CA ALA A 323 12.60 -10.12 17.19
C ALA A 323 11.10 -10.10 17.52
N SER A 324 10.23 -10.00 16.51
CA SER A 324 8.78 -10.08 16.70
C SER A 324 8.34 -11.46 17.22
N ILE A 325 8.96 -12.54 16.72
CA ILE A 325 8.68 -13.91 17.15
C ILE A 325 9.13 -14.10 18.61
N VAL A 326 10.35 -13.64 18.93
CA VAL A 326 10.89 -13.70 20.29
C VAL A 326 10.01 -12.88 21.24
N GLY A 327 9.66 -11.64 20.87
CA GLY A 327 8.80 -10.78 21.67
C GLY A 327 7.43 -11.40 21.94
N LEU A 328 6.84 -12.06 20.93
CA LEU A 328 5.59 -12.80 21.07
C LEU A 328 5.73 -13.96 22.07
N ILE A 329 6.76 -14.80 21.91
CA ILE A 329 7.01 -15.96 22.79
C ILE A 329 7.24 -15.49 24.23
N VAL A 330 8.05 -14.45 24.43
CA VAL A 330 8.34 -13.87 25.75
C VAL A 330 7.06 -13.39 26.41
N TRP A 331 6.21 -12.66 25.68
CA TRP A 331 4.95 -12.18 26.24
C TRP A 331 4.03 -13.33 26.64
N VAL A 332 3.85 -14.32 25.75
CA VAL A 332 2.98 -15.48 26.00
C VAL A 332 3.49 -16.30 27.19
N ALA A 333 4.80 -16.54 27.28
CA ALA A 333 5.41 -17.26 28.38
C ALA A 333 5.22 -16.52 29.72
N CYS A 334 5.48 -15.20 29.75
CA CYS A 334 5.26 -14.37 30.93
C CYS A 334 3.80 -14.35 31.35
N ALA A 335 2.87 -14.22 30.39
CA ALA A 335 1.43 -14.22 30.66
C ALA A 335 0.95 -15.56 31.24
N GLU A 336 1.44 -16.68 30.72
CA GLU A 336 1.12 -18.02 31.23
C GLU A 336 1.69 -18.25 32.64
N VAL A 337 2.92 -17.79 32.91
CA VAL A 337 3.51 -17.87 34.25
C VAL A 337 2.72 -17.01 35.25
N LEU A 338 2.35 -15.79 34.87
CA LEU A 338 1.52 -14.91 35.70
C LEU A 338 0.14 -15.51 35.97
N TYR A 339 -0.46 -16.16 34.97
CA TYR A 339 -1.73 -16.86 35.15
C TYR A 339 -1.60 -18.01 36.15
N ARG A 340 -0.52 -18.82 36.07
CA ARG A 340 -0.30 -19.95 36.97
C ARG A 340 0.07 -19.54 38.40
N VAL A 341 0.85 -18.48 38.57
CA VAL A 341 1.39 -18.05 39.87
C VAL A 341 0.43 -17.13 40.61
N ALA A 342 -0.21 -16.19 39.90
CA ALA A 342 -1.02 -15.14 40.52
C ALA A 342 -2.50 -15.23 40.17
N GLY A 343 -2.92 -16.17 39.31
CA GLY A 343 -4.30 -16.26 38.82
C GLY A 343 -4.73 -15.07 37.96
N ILE A 344 -3.80 -14.16 37.63
CA ILE A 344 -4.06 -12.98 36.82
C ILE A 344 -4.15 -13.43 35.38
N GLN A 345 -5.37 -13.50 34.83
CA GLN A 345 -5.53 -13.65 33.40
C GLN A 345 -4.93 -12.41 32.72
N GLY A 346 -3.97 -12.59 31.80
CA GLY A 346 -3.54 -11.55 30.85
C GLY A 346 -4.61 -11.13 29.82
N GLN A 347 -5.87 -11.48 30.14
CA GLN A 347 -7.18 -11.31 29.55
C GLN A 347 -7.38 -11.56 28.05
N ALA A 348 -8.40 -12.41 27.82
CA ALA A 348 -9.19 -12.56 26.62
C ALA A 348 -9.89 -11.24 26.24
N TYR A 349 -10.23 -11.09 24.95
CA TYR A 349 -11.01 -10.02 24.30
C TYR A 349 -11.32 -8.78 25.16
N SER A 350 -10.83 -7.60 24.73
CA SER A 350 -11.42 -6.36 25.24
C SER A 350 -12.94 -6.42 25.07
N ALA A 351 -13.70 -5.80 25.97
CA ALA A 351 -15.17 -5.82 25.92
C ALA A 351 -15.70 -5.40 24.53
N GLU A 352 -14.98 -4.49 23.87
CA GLU A 352 -15.24 -4.05 22.50
C GLU A 352 -14.96 -5.13 21.46
N MET A 353 -13.84 -5.86 21.54
CA MET A 353 -13.55 -6.95 20.61
C MET A 353 -14.55 -8.10 20.77
N ARG A 354 -15.00 -8.39 22.01
CA ARG A 354 -16.08 -9.35 22.27
C ARG A 354 -17.39 -8.90 21.63
N ALA A 355 -17.78 -7.64 21.84
CA ALA A 355 -18.99 -7.10 21.25
C ALA A 355 -18.98 -7.11 19.70
N VAL A 356 -17.81 -6.89 19.08
CA VAL A 356 -17.66 -7.04 17.61
C VAL A 356 -17.77 -8.49 17.20
N LEU A 357 -17.11 -9.42 17.92
CA LEU A 357 -17.16 -10.84 17.61
C LEU A 357 -18.58 -11.39 17.73
N ASP A 358 -19.29 -11.03 18.80
CA ASP A 358 -20.67 -11.43 19.07
C ASP A 358 -21.61 -10.90 17.98
N ARG A 359 -21.42 -9.65 17.52
CA ARG A 359 -22.15 -9.10 16.36
C ARG A 359 -21.85 -9.85 15.07
N MET A 360 -20.58 -10.20 14.81
CA MET A 360 -20.19 -10.96 13.62
C MET A 360 -20.75 -12.38 13.63
N GLN A 361 -20.86 -13.01 14.81
CA GLN A 361 -21.44 -14.33 14.98
C GLN A 361 -22.98 -14.33 14.97
N ALA A 362 -23.60 -13.22 15.40
CA ALA A 362 -25.05 -13.05 15.37
C ALA A 362 -25.62 -12.70 13.98
N MET A 363 -24.79 -12.31 13.02
CA MET A 363 -25.23 -12.05 11.65
C MET A 363 -25.53 -13.38 10.93
N PRO A 364 -26.76 -13.60 10.43
CA PRO A 364 -27.09 -14.82 9.69
C PRO A 364 -26.22 -14.91 8.44
N VAL A 365 -25.67 -16.11 8.20
CA VAL A 365 -24.84 -16.44 7.04
C VAL A 365 -25.65 -16.23 5.76
N GLY A 366 -25.58 -15.02 5.21
CA GLY A 366 -26.39 -14.59 4.06
C GLY A 366 -26.76 -13.10 4.05
N ALA A 367 -26.65 -12.38 5.18
CA ALA A 367 -26.96 -10.94 5.25
C ALA A 367 -25.74 -10.01 5.07
N ALA A 368 -24.53 -10.59 4.97
CA ALA A 368 -23.27 -9.84 4.88
C ALA A 368 -23.14 -8.94 3.63
N SER A 369 -24.04 -9.07 2.66
CA SER A 369 -23.99 -8.32 1.40
C SER A 369 -24.89 -7.07 1.35
N ALA A 370 -25.78 -6.84 2.33
CA ALA A 370 -26.78 -5.77 2.23
C ALA A 370 -26.66 -4.69 3.32
N GLU A 371 -26.41 -5.03 4.58
CA GLU A 371 -26.51 -4.04 5.67
C GLU A 371 -25.24 -3.23 5.94
N THR A 372 -24.05 -3.72 5.57
CA THR A 372 -22.81 -2.93 5.62
C THR A 372 -22.73 -1.86 4.54
N VAL A 373 -23.70 -1.81 3.62
CA VAL A 373 -23.84 -0.75 2.61
C VAL A 373 -24.84 0.34 3.06
N VAL A 374 -25.67 0.10 4.08
CA VAL A 374 -26.82 0.97 4.40
C VAL A 374 -26.70 1.80 5.68
N VAL A 375 -25.62 1.70 6.47
CA VAL A 375 -25.39 2.66 7.59
C VAL A 375 -25.12 4.10 7.09
N GLY A 376 -25.16 4.35 5.77
CA GLY A 376 -25.13 5.68 5.15
C GLY A 376 -26.45 6.19 4.54
N ALA A 377 -27.56 5.46 4.60
CA ALA A 377 -28.81 5.87 3.96
C ALA A 377 -30.06 5.62 4.82
N GLY A 378 -30.53 6.67 5.49
CA GLY A 378 -31.95 6.91 5.77
C GLY A 378 -32.64 5.99 6.78
N GLU A 379 -32.55 6.33 8.06
CA GLU A 379 -33.53 5.92 9.09
C GLU A 379 -34.07 7.14 9.88
N ASP A 380 -34.34 8.26 9.19
CA ASP A 380 -34.92 9.45 9.85
C ASP A 380 -36.09 10.12 9.11
N GLU A 381 -36.69 9.48 8.10
CA GLU A 381 -37.79 10.11 7.33
C GLU A 381 -39.14 9.36 7.29
N THR A 382 -39.31 8.23 7.98
CA THR A 382 -40.58 7.47 7.98
C THR A 382 -41.41 7.56 9.27
N LYS A 383 -41.31 8.67 10.02
CA LYS A 383 -42.17 8.92 11.20
C LYS A 383 -42.93 10.25 11.23
N LYS A 384 -43.08 10.96 10.10
CA LYS A 384 -43.91 12.18 10.02
C LYS A 384 -44.81 12.21 8.79
N VAL A 385 -45.63 11.19 8.59
CA VAL A 385 -46.89 11.28 7.83
C VAL A 385 -47.90 10.35 8.49
N GLU A 386 -48.48 10.80 9.61
CA GLU A 386 -49.77 10.35 10.15
C GLU A 386 -50.13 11.28 11.32
N ALA A 387 -50.67 12.44 10.96
CA ALA A 387 -51.59 13.27 11.76
C ALA A 387 -52.18 14.35 10.83
#